data_AF-A0A816G568-F1
#
_entry.id   AF-A0A816G568-F1
#
_cell.length_a   1.000
_cell.length_b   1.000
_cell.length_c   1.000
_cell.angle_alpha   90.00
_cell.angle_beta   90.00
_cell.angle_gamma   90.00
#
_symmetry.space_group_name_H-M   'P 1'
#
loop_
_entity.id
_entity.type
_entity.pdbx_description
1 polymer ?
#
loop_
_entity_poly.entity_id
_entity_poly.type
_entity_poly.pdbx_seq_one_letter_code
_entity_poly.pdbx_strand_id
1 'polypeptide(L)'
;EVSARYPNDGNRLRDLSIVEEGGDKRINMAHLAIVGSHAVNGVAKIHSELLKTTLFKSFYELTPEKFQNKTNGITPRRWLVLSNPNLSDIIAEKIGEDWITNLYELQRLKDFVNNEAFIRDVQQVKQENKHRLAEWLLKSQRQQINPMSLFDMQVKRLHEYKRQLLNVLHIITLYNRIKANPDGKYVPRTVMIGGKAAPGYHIAKKIIKLVNNVAKVVNNDPVIGDRLKVVFLEN
;
A
#
# COMPACT_ATOMS: atom_id res chain seq x y z
N GLU A 1 16.64 -8.59 37.34
CA GLU A 1 15.87 -7.33 37.23
C GLU A 1 14.36 -7.56 37.33
N VAL A 2 13.74 -8.33 36.42
CA VAL A 2 12.28 -8.55 36.43
C VAL A 2 11.77 -9.09 37.77
N SER A 3 12.37 -10.15 38.32
CA SER A 3 11.96 -10.70 39.64
C SER A 3 12.15 -9.73 40.81
N ALA A 4 13.06 -8.75 40.67
CA ALA A 4 13.28 -7.74 41.70
C ALA A 4 12.21 -6.64 41.67
N ARG A 5 11.71 -6.28 40.47
CA ARG A 5 10.63 -5.28 40.30
C ARG A 5 9.23 -5.87 40.50
N TYR A 6 9.06 -7.16 40.19
CA TYR A 6 7.78 -7.87 40.32
C TYR A 6 7.97 -9.19 41.09
N PRO A 7 8.14 -9.13 42.43
CA PRO A 7 8.31 -10.32 43.25
C PRO A 7 7.10 -11.25 43.13
N ASN A 8 7.35 -12.56 43.01
CA ASN A 8 6.34 -13.61 42.93
C ASN A 8 5.37 -13.56 41.72
N ASP A 9 5.61 -12.71 40.72
CA ASP A 9 4.82 -12.66 39.48
C ASP A 9 5.42 -13.60 38.41
N GLY A 10 5.11 -14.90 38.54
CA GLY A 10 5.58 -15.93 37.62
C GLY A 10 5.06 -15.77 36.18
N ASN A 11 3.89 -15.16 36.00
CA ASN A 11 3.33 -14.90 34.67
C ASN A 11 4.14 -13.83 33.96
N ARG A 12 4.47 -12.73 34.64
CA ARG A 12 5.28 -11.65 34.08
C ARG A 12 6.71 -12.09 33.74
N LEU A 13 7.29 -13.00 34.53
CA LEU A 13 8.57 -13.62 34.20
C LEU A 13 8.51 -14.42 32.90
N ARG A 14 7.41 -15.14 32.67
CA ARG A 14 7.20 -15.89 31.42
C ARG A 14 6.99 -14.96 30.24
N ASP A 15 6.15 -13.93 30.39
CA ASP A 15 5.85 -12.96 29.33
C ASP A 15 7.08 -12.16 28.87
N LEU A 16 8.03 -11.92 29.78
CA LEU A 16 9.26 -11.18 29.50
C LEU A 16 10.46 -12.09 29.18
N SER A 17 10.27 -13.41 29.15
CA SER A 17 11.34 -14.36 28.88
C SER A 17 11.83 -14.27 27.44
N ILE A 18 13.14 -14.33 27.24
CA ILE A 18 13.75 -14.47 25.91
C ILE A 18 13.61 -15.91 25.39
N VAL A 19 13.55 -16.88 26.29
CA VAL A 19 13.39 -18.30 25.97
C VAL A 19 11.91 -18.66 26.11
N GLU A 20 11.29 -19.04 24.99
CA GLU A 20 9.92 -19.52 24.96
C GLU A 20 9.87 -21.01 25.29
N GLU A 21 8.97 -21.35 26.20
CA GLU A 21 8.67 -22.72 26.62
C GLU A 21 7.27 -23.09 26.08
N GLY A 22 7.10 -24.31 25.57
CA GLY A 22 5.83 -24.79 25.02
C GLY A 22 6.00 -25.55 23.70
N GLY A 23 6.19 -26.87 23.81
CA GLY A 23 6.70 -27.70 22.71
C GLY A 23 8.23 -27.69 22.72
N ASP A 24 8.85 -27.43 21.57
CA ASP A 24 10.30 -27.24 21.50
C ASP A 24 10.71 -25.86 22.02
N LYS A 25 11.82 -25.79 22.76
CA LYS A 25 12.38 -24.51 23.23
C LYS A 25 12.79 -23.64 22.05
N ARG A 26 12.45 -22.35 22.13
CA ARG A 26 12.76 -21.36 21.09
C ARG A 26 13.28 -20.08 21.70
N ILE A 27 14.01 -19.31 20.90
CA ILE A 27 14.44 -17.96 21.26
C ILE A 27 13.48 -16.95 20.63
N ASN A 28 12.85 -16.11 21.46
CA ASN A 28 12.07 -14.98 20.98
C ASN A 28 13.01 -13.83 20.61
N MET A 29 13.29 -13.71 19.32
CA MET A 29 14.20 -12.69 18.79
C MET A 29 13.69 -11.26 19.03
N ALA A 30 12.38 -11.05 19.11
CA ALA A 30 11.81 -9.73 19.41
C ALA A 30 12.08 -9.34 20.87
N HIS A 31 11.90 -10.26 21.81
CA HIS A 31 12.22 -10.04 23.23
C HIS A 31 13.71 -9.77 23.41
N LEU A 32 14.57 -10.57 22.77
CA LEU A 32 16.02 -10.34 22.78
C LEU A 32 16.38 -8.94 22.26
N ALA A 33 15.76 -8.51 21.15
CA ALA A 33 16.00 -7.19 20.58
C ALA A 33 15.54 -6.06 21.52
N ILE A 34 14.39 -6.20 22.18
CA ILE A 34 13.87 -5.20 23.14
C ILE A 34 14.79 -5.08 24.36
N VAL A 35 15.23 -6.22 24.90
CA VAL A 35 16.16 -6.26 26.05
C VAL A 35 17.49 -5.62 25.67
N GLY A 36 18.06 -5.98 24.52
CA GLY A 36 19.36 -5.51 24.04
C GLY A 36 19.39 -4.10 23.43
N SER A 37 18.23 -3.44 23.28
CA SER A 37 18.15 -2.11 22.66
C SER A 37 17.81 -1.03 23.68
N HIS A 38 18.35 0.18 23.48
CA HIS A 38 17.97 1.37 24.26
C HIS A 38 16.69 2.06 23.74
N ALA A 39 16.24 1.72 22.52
CA ALA A 39 15.03 2.27 21.93
C ALA A 39 14.32 1.22 21.06
N VAL A 40 12.99 1.27 21.03
CA VAL A 40 12.10 0.42 20.24
C VAL A 40 11.05 1.32 19.61
N ASN A 41 10.79 1.21 18.30
CA ASN A 41 9.80 2.07 17.65
C ASN A 41 8.82 1.31 16.77
N GLY A 42 7.58 1.78 16.75
CA GLY A 42 6.66 1.47 15.66
C GLY A 42 6.86 2.40 14.46
N VAL A 43 6.21 2.04 13.35
CA VAL A 43 6.36 2.69 12.03
C VAL A 43 5.16 3.56 11.63
N ALA A 44 4.19 3.70 12.52
CA ALA A 44 3.03 4.58 12.42
C ALA A 44 2.44 4.76 13.83
N LYS A 45 1.76 5.88 14.10
CA LYS A 45 1.20 6.16 15.44
C LYS A 45 0.34 4.99 15.97
N ILE A 46 -0.62 4.52 15.17
CA ILE A 46 -1.47 3.38 15.54
C ILE A 46 -0.68 2.10 15.79
N HIS A 47 0.32 1.81 14.96
CA HIS A 47 1.17 0.63 15.13
C HIS A 47 1.96 0.73 16.43
N SER A 48 2.57 1.89 16.71
CA SER A 48 3.30 2.15 17.95
C SER A 48 2.41 2.00 19.18
N GLU A 49 1.16 2.46 19.14
CA GLU A 49 0.22 2.26 20.24
C GLU A 49 -0.18 0.79 20.43
N LEU A 50 -0.36 0.04 19.34
CA LEU A 50 -0.60 -1.41 19.44
C LEU A 50 0.59 -2.15 20.05
N LEU A 51 1.83 -1.76 19.73
CA LEU A 51 3.02 -2.34 20.37
C LEU A 51 2.99 -2.13 21.89
N LYS A 52 2.65 -0.92 22.35
CA LYS A 52 2.61 -0.58 23.78
C LYS A 52 1.44 -1.22 24.52
N THR A 53 0.27 -1.30 23.89
CA THR A 53 -0.98 -1.70 24.56
C THR A 53 -1.31 -3.19 24.42
N THR A 54 -0.72 -3.87 23.44
CA THR A 54 -0.99 -5.29 23.14
C THR A 54 0.28 -6.12 23.11
N LEU A 55 1.06 -6.05 22.03
CA LEU A 55 2.13 -7.00 21.74
C LEU A 55 3.27 -7.01 22.77
N PHE A 56 3.68 -5.83 23.24
CA PHE A 56 4.81 -5.66 24.16
C PHE A 56 4.40 -4.90 25.43
N LYS A 57 3.14 -5.08 25.86
CA LYS A 57 2.61 -4.39 27.04
C LYS A 57 3.49 -4.57 28.27
N SER A 58 3.91 -5.81 28.56
CA SER A 58 4.77 -6.10 29.72
C SER A 58 6.14 -5.41 29.63
N PHE A 59 6.73 -5.32 28.43
CA PHE A 59 7.98 -4.59 28.22
C PHE A 59 7.80 -3.07 28.32
N TYR A 60 6.67 -2.56 27.85
CA TYR A 60 6.32 -1.14 27.97
C TYR A 60 6.09 -0.74 29.42
N GLU A 61 5.45 -1.58 30.24
CA GLU A 61 5.31 -1.34 31.68
C GLU A 61 6.65 -1.36 32.42
N LEU A 62 7.62 -2.15 31.96
CA LEU A 62 8.95 -2.25 32.57
C LEU A 62 9.87 -1.06 32.21
N THR A 63 9.88 -0.67 30.93
CA THR A 63 10.75 0.39 30.39
C THR A 63 9.98 1.25 29.38
N PRO A 64 9.01 2.08 29.84
CA PRO A 64 8.16 2.87 28.96
C PRO A 64 8.92 3.86 28.08
N GLU A 65 10.04 4.40 28.59
CA GLU A 65 10.91 5.37 27.93
C GLU A 65 11.57 4.83 26.66
N LYS A 66 11.74 3.50 26.52
CA LYS A 66 12.29 2.88 25.31
C LYS A 66 11.36 2.99 24.11
N PHE A 67 10.04 3.08 24.31
CA PHE A 67 9.06 2.93 23.25
C PHE A 67 8.71 4.26 22.57
N GLN A 68 9.03 4.36 21.28
CA GLN A 68 8.86 5.55 20.47
C GLN A 68 7.99 5.30 19.23
N ASN A 69 7.67 6.38 18.52
CA ASN A 69 7.08 6.31 17.19
C ASN A 69 7.99 7.00 16.18
N LYS A 70 8.21 6.37 15.02
CA LYS A 70 8.85 6.97 13.85
C LYS A 70 8.03 6.59 12.63
N THR A 71 7.10 7.46 12.24
CA THR A 71 6.22 7.22 11.09
C THR A 71 7.05 7.08 9.82
N ASN A 72 6.81 6.02 9.05
CA ASN A 72 7.52 5.79 7.79
C ASN A 72 7.38 6.98 6.83
N GLY A 73 8.43 7.22 6.06
CA GLY A 73 8.46 8.21 4.98
C GLY A 73 8.86 7.59 3.64
N ILE A 74 8.69 8.37 2.58
CA ILE A 74 9.22 8.07 1.24
C ILE A 74 10.10 9.25 0.80
N THR A 75 11.13 8.97 0.00
CA THR A 75 11.98 10.04 -0.55
C THR A 75 11.29 10.73 -1.74
N PRO A 76 11.10 12.06 -1.72
CA PRO A 76 10.49 12.77 -2.85
C PRO A 76 11.39 12.76 -4.10
N ARG A 77 12.70 12.53 -3.94
CA ARG A 77 13.64 12.46 -5.07
C ARG A 77 13.29 11.31 -6.02
N ARG A 78 13.02 10.12 -5.49
CA ARG A 78 12.64 8.96 -6.32
C ARG A 78 11.16 8.94 -6.67
N TRP A 79 10.31 9.24 -5.68
CA TRP A 79 8.85 9.03 -5.79
C TRP A 79 8.07 10.25 -6.31
N LEU A 80 8.76 11.34 -6.65
CA LEU A 80 8.18 12.50 -7.30
C LEU A 80 9.08 13.00 -8.43
N VAL A 81 10.30 13.47 -8.14
CA VAL A 81 11.21 14.05 -9.16
C VAL A 81 11.54 13.06 -10.27
N LEU A 82 12.08 11.90 -9.91
CA LEU A 82 12.49 10.89 -10.89
C LEU A 82 11.29 10.21 -11.56
N SER A 83 10.24 9.88 -10.80
CA SER A 83 9.10 9.11 -11.33
C SER A 83 8.06 9.95 -12.06
N ASN A 84 8.01 11.26 -11.81
CA ASN A 84 7.01 12.16 -12.37
C ASN A 84 7.61 13.56 -12.59
N PRO A 85 8.56 13.69 -13.53
CA PRO A 85 9.26 14.96 -13.80
C PRO A 85 8.29 16.07 -14.18
N ASN A 86 7.34 15.81 -15.10
CA ASN A 86 6.35 16.83 -15.50
C ASN A 86 5.53 17.38 -14.32
N LEU A 87 5.20 16.56 -13.31
CA LEU A 87 4.51 17.05 -12.10
C LEU A 87 5.45 17.89 -11.24
N SER A 88 6.72 17.50 -11.19
CA SER A 88 7.75 18.21 -10.42
C SER A 88 8.01 19.59 -11.01
N ASP A 89 8.05 19.70 -12.34
CA ASP A 89 8.25 20.95 -13.06
C ASP A 89 7.10 21.93 -12.78
N ILE A 90 5.84 21.51 -12.93
CA ILE A 90 4.70 22.40 -12.65
C ILE A 90 4.58 22.80 -11.17
N ILE A 91 5.10 21.98 -10.24
CA ILE A 91 5.20 22.38 -8.83
C ILE A 91 6.29 23.43 -8.67
N ALA A 92 7.46 23.20 -9.28
CA ALA A 92 8.60 24.12 -9.20
C ALA A 92 8.26 25.50 -9.77
N GLU A 93 7.50 25.55 -10.86
CA GLU A 93 7.00 26.81 -11.43
C GLU A 93 6.14 27.65 -10.48
N LYS A 94 5.43 27.01 -9.53
CA LYS A 94 4.54 27.72 -8.58
C LYS A 94 5.23 28.10 -7.28
N ILE A 95 6.11 27.25 -6.76
CA ILE A 95 6.63 27.41 -5.40
C ILE A 95 8.15 27.34 -5.28
N GLY A 96 8.88 27.22 -6.41
CA GLY A 96 10.33 27.02 -6.44
C GLY A 96 10.73 25.56 -6.22
N GLU A 97 12.03 25.27 -6.10
CA GLU A 97 12.55 23.89 -6.00
C GLU A 97 12.86 23.41 -4.57
N ASP A 98 12.73 24.28 -3.57
CA ASP A 98 13.07 23.97 -2.17
C ASP A 98 12.27 22.79 -1.61
N TRP A 99 11.09 22.49 -2.18
CA TRP A 99 10.27 21.35 -1.78
C TRP A 99 10.94 19.99 -1.98
N ILE A 100 11.94 19.89 -2.87
CA ILE A 100 12.65 18.63 -3.17
C ILE A 100 13.39 18.09 -1.93
N THR A 101 13.91 19.00 -1.09
CA THR A 101 14.59 18.67 0.17
C THR A 101 13.74 19.01 1.39
N ASN A 102 12.77 19.93 1.27
CA ASN A 102 11.81 20.29 2.31
C ASN A 102 10.35 20.08 1.86
N LEU A 103 9.86 18.84 1.94
CA LEU A 103 8.53 18.47 1.41
C LEU A 103 7.35 19.23 2.06
N TYR A 104 7.55 19.90 3.20
CA TYR A 104 6.53 20.74 3.82
C TYR A 104 6.13 21.94 2.95
N GLU A 105 7.02 22.42 2.08
CA GLU A 105 6.73 23.51 1.13
C GLU A 105 5.55 23.19 0.20
N LEU A 106 5.24 21.91 -0.05
CA LEU A 106 4.07 21.52 -0.83
C LEU A 106 2.74 22.03 -0.25
N GLN A 107 2.70 22.44 1.03
CA GLN A 107 1.52 23.07 1.61
C GLN A 107 1.14 24.39 0.92
N ARG A 108 2.12 25.12 0.34
CA ARG A 108 1.88 26.35 -0.41
C ARG A 108 1.06 26.12 -1.68
N LEU A 109 0.99 24.88 -2.19
CA LEU A 109 0.11 24.54 -3.30
C LEU A 109 -1.39 24.69 -2.97
N LYS A 110 -1.76 24.76 -1.68
CA LYS A 110 -3.14 25.02 -1.27
C LYS A 110 -3.66 26.37 -1.78
N ASP A 111 -2.79 27.36 -1.96
CA ASP A 111 -3.15 28.68 -2.48
C ASP A 111 -3.58 28.62 -3.94
N PHE A 112 -3.25 27.53 -4.64
CA PHE A 112 -3.57 27.31 -6.06
C PHE A 112 -4.75 26.35 -6.27
N VAL A 113 -5.47 25.95 -5.22
CA VAL A 113 -6.57 24.96 -5.32
C VAL A 113 -7.71 25.41 -6.23
N ASN A 114 -7.93 26.73 -6.35
CA ASN A 114 -8.96 27.33 -7.21
C ASN A 114 -8.35 27.98 -8.47
N ASN A 115 -7.05 27.82 -8.70
CA ASN A 115 -6.40 28.35 -9.90
C ASN A 115 -6.69 27.40 -11.07
N GLU A 116 -7.56 27.82 -11.98
CA GLU A 116 -7.98 26.97 -13.10
C GLU A 116 -6.84 26.52 -14.00
N ALA A 117 -5.83 27.38 -14.21
CA ALA A 117 -4.67 27.03 -15.02
C ALA A 117 -3.89 25.90 -14.35
N PHE A 118 -3.59 26.04 -13.05
CA PHE A 118 -2.89 25.00 -12.30
C PHE A 118 -3.67 23.68 -12.22
N ILE A 119 -4.99 23.74 -12.06
CA ILE A 119 -5.85 22.54 -12.12
C ILE A 119 -5.71 21.84 -13.47
N ARG A 120 -5.76 22.59 -14.58
CA ARG A 120 -5.60 22.04 -15.94
C ARG A 120 -4.21 21.41 -16.12
N ASP A 121 -3.16 22.07 -15.66
CA ASP A 121 -1.78 21.56 -15.76
C ASP A 121 -1.62 20.22 -15.01
N VAL A 122 -2.13 20.13 -13.76
CA VAL A 122 -2.10 18.90 -12.98
C VAL A 122 -2.90 17.78 -13.66
N GLN A 123 -4.07 18.10 -14.23
CA GLN A 123 -4.89 17.14 -14.97
C GLN A 123 -4.18 16.65 -16.24
N GLN A 124 -3.55 17.55 -17.00
CA GLN A 124 -2.79 17.22 -18.19
C GLN A 124 -1.64 16.28 -17.86
N VAL A 125 -0.82 16.62 -16.85
CA VAL A 125 0.28 15.75 -16.40
C VAL A 125 -0.24 14.38 -15.99
N LYS A 126 -1.38 14.30 -15.30
CA LYS A 126 -1.99 13.01 -14.96
C LYS A 126 -2.40 12.23 -16.22
N GLN A 127 -2.99 12.89 -17.22
CA GLN A 127 -3.43 12.25 -18.45
C GLN A 127 -2.23 11.74 -19.27
N GLU A 128 -1.17 12.53 -19.41
CA GLU A 128 0.09 12.12 -20.06
C GLU A 128 0.72 10.90 -19.37
N ASN A 129 0.72 10.89 -18.03
CA ASN A 129 1.16 9.73 -17.25
C ASN A 129 0.33 8.47 -17.54
N LYS A 130 -0.99 8.61 -17.72
CA LYS A 130 -1.88 7.48 -18.07
C LYS A 130 -1.60 6.98 -19.48
N HIS A 131 -1.36 7.87 -20.44
CA HIS A 131 -0.95 7.49 -21.80
C HIS A 131 0.36 6.71 -21.79
N ARG A 132 1.40 7.23 -21.10
CA ARG A 132 2.69 6.54 -20.96
C ARG A 132 2.54 5.13 -20.37
N LEU A 133 1.71 4.98 -19.33
CA LEU A 133 1.45 3.67 -18.74
C LEU A 133 0.70 2.73 -19.70
N ALA A 134 -0.29 3.23 -20.44
CA ALA A 134 -1.04 2.45 -21.43
C ALA A 134 -0.12 1.95 -22.56
N GLU A 135 0.75 2.82 -23.08
CA GLU A 135 1.75 2.45 -24.07
C GLU A 135 2.74 1.42 -23.55
N TRP A 136 3.23 1.61 -22.32
CA TRP A 136 4.13 0.66 -21.69
C TRP A 136 3.46 -0.72 -21.53
N LEU A 137 2.22 -0.78 -21.03
CA LEU A 137 1.47 -2.03 -20.88
C LEU A 137 1.18 -2.73 -22.20
N LEU A 138 0.90 -1.96 -23.26
CA LEU A 138 0.74 -2.50 -24.59
C LEU A 138 2.04 -3.14 -25.10
N LYS A 139 3.19 -2.47 -24.90
CA LYS A 139 4.51 -2.97 -25.33
C LYS A 139 5.00 -4.13 -24.48
N SER A 140 4.85 -4.06 -23.16
CA SER A 140 5.46 -5.02 -22.22
C SER A 140 4.59 -6.26 -21.99
N GLN A 141 3.27 -6.11 -21.93
CA GLN A 141 2.33 -7.19 -21.54
C GLN A 141 1.25 -7.44 -22.57
N ARG A 142 1.29 -6.75 -23.73
CA ARG A 142 0.26 -6.82 -24.79
C ARG A 142 -1.15 -6.51 -24.28
N GLN A 143 -1.25 -5.68 -23.23
CA GLN A 143 -2.52 -5.26 -22.64
C GLN A 143 -2.92 -3.91 -23.21
N GLN A 144 -3.92 -3.90 -24.09
CA GLN A 144 -4.55 -2.66 -24.54
C GLN A 144 -5.56 -2.19 -23.49
N ILE A 145 -5.39 -0.95 -23.03
CA ILE A 145 -6.24 -0.31 -22.02
C ILE A 145 -6.68 1.08 -22.49
N ASN A 146 -7.84 1.54 -22.01
CA ASN A 146 -8.36 2.87 -22.32
C ASN A 146 -7.76 3.93 -21.36
N PRO A 147 -6.90 4.85 -21.81
CA PRO A 147 -6.29 5.88 -20.96
C PRO A 147 -7.28 6.95 -20.48
N MET A 148 -8.51 6.98 -21.00
CA MET A 148 -9.59 7.84 -20.49
C MET A 148 -10.35 7.22 -19.32
N SER A 149 -10.23 5.90 -19.11
CA SER A 149 -10.82 5.24 -17.95
C SER A 149 -10.15 5.67 -16.63
N LEU A 150 -10.85 5.50 -15.52
CA LEU A 150 -10.25 5.64 -14.20
C LEU A 150 -9.27 4.47 -13.99
N PHE A 151 -8.02 4.78 -13.64
CA PHE A 151 -7.00 3.78 -13.31
C PHE A 151 -7.08 3.46 -11.81
N ASP A 152 -7.60 2.28 -11.48
CA ASP A 152 -7.76 1.78 -10.10
C ASP A 152 -6.63 0.80 -9.80
N MET A 153 -5.66 1.21 -8.99
CA MET A 153 -4.39 0.48 -8.84
C MET A 153 -4.19 -0.05 -7.42
N GLN A 154 -3.99 -1.37 -7.30
CA GLN A 154 -3.61 -2.04 -6.05
C GLN A 154 -2.29 -2.80 -6.24
N VAL A 155 -1.18 -2.10 -6.00
CA VAL A 155 0.18 -2.66 -6.13
C VAL A 155 0.84 -2.83 -4.76
N LYS A 156 1.08 -4.08 -4.36
CA LYS A 156 1.74 -4.46 -3.09
C LYS A 156 1.92 -5.99 -3.05
N ARG A 157 2.79 -6.50 -2.16
CA ARG A 157 2.90 -7.95 -1.89
C ARG A 157 1.51 -8.59 -1.74
N LEU A 158 1.33 -9.81 -2.27
CA LEU A 158 0.06 -10.53 -2.15
C LEU A 158 -0.04 -11.14 -0.76
N HIS A 159 -1.10 -10.81 -0.04
CA HIS A 159 -1.33 -11.30 1.31
C HIS A 159 -2.81 -11.15 1.68
N GLU A 160 -3.36 -12.12 2.42
CA GLU A 160 -4.76 -12.09 2.86
C GLU A 160 -5.13 -10.79 3.61
N TYR A 161 -4.29 -10.31 4.55
CA TYR A 161 -4.57 -9.05 5.27
C TYR A 161 -4.57 -7.80 4.36
N LYS A 162 -3.95 -7.87 3.17
CA LYS A 162 -3.95 -6.77 2.20
C LYS A 162 -5.20 -6.77 1.31
N ARG A 163 -6.03 -7.81 1.43
CA ARG A 163 -7.39 -7.90 0.87
C ARG A 163 -7.46 -7.65 -0.64
N GLN A 164 -6.50 -8.17 -1.42
CA GLN A 164 -6.68 -8.23 -2.87
C GLN A 164 -7.92 -9.03 -3.26
N LEU A 165 -8.28 -10.05 -2.47
CA LEU A 165 -9.53 -10.79 -2.64
C LEU A 165 -10.77 -9.88 -2.58
N LEU A 166 -10.82 -8.95 -1.62
CA LEU A 166 -11.93 -7.98 -1.51
C LEU A 166 -12.03 -7.12 -2.77
N ASN A 167 -10.89 -6.68 -3.30
CA ASN A 167 -10.87 -5.91 -4.54
C ASN A 167 -11.41 -6.73 -5.73
N VAL A 168 -11.02 -8.01 -5.83
CA VAL A 168 -11.56 -8.89 -6.88
C VAL A 168 -13.08 -9.10 -6.75
N LEU A 169 -13.61 -9.23 -5.53
CA LEU A 169 -15.06 -9.32 -5.32
C LEU A 169 -15.79 -8.05 -5.80
N HIS A 170 -15.17 -6.87 -5.60
CA HIS A 170 -15.70 -5.62 -6.14
C HIS A 170 -15.65 -5.60 -7.68
N ILE A 171 -14.58 -6.09 -8.32
CA ILE A 171 -14.51 -6.24 -9.79
C ILE A 171 -15.66 -7.11 -10.31
N ILE A 172 -15.89 -8.26 -9.67
CA ILE A 172 -17.00 -9.18 -10.03
C ILE A 172 -18.35 -8.48 -9.86
N THR A 173 -18.51 -7.66 -8.82
CA THR A 173 -19.72 -6.87 -8.59
C THR A 173 -19.95 -5.86 -9.72
N LEU A 174 -18.91 -5.14 -10.15
CA LEU A 174 -18.99 -4.20 -11.27
C LEU A 174 -19.36 -4.92 -12.57
N TYR A 175 -18.70 -6.04 -12.85
CA TYR A 175 -18.99 -6.89 -14.01
C TYR A 175 -20.47 -7.32 -14.02
N ASN A 176 -20.97 -7.90 -12.93
CA ASN A 176 -22.36 -8.36 -12.83
C ASN A 176 -23.38 -7.21 -13.00
N ARG A 177 -23.09 -6.04 -12.44
CA ARG A 177 -23.97 -4.86 -12.58
C ARG A 177 -24.04 -4.36 -14.02
N ILE A 178 -22.90 -4.31 -14.72
CA ILE A 178 -22.86 -3.93 -16.14
C ILE A 178 -23.62 -4.96 -16.99
N LYS A 179 -23.47 -6.26 -16.70
CA LYS A 179 -24.20 -7.32 -17.41
C LYS A 179 -25.71 -7.26 -17.17
N ALA A 180 -26.14 -6.93 -15.96
CA ALA A 180 -27.55 -6.83 -15.61
C ALA A 180 -28.24 -5.60 -16.20
N ASN A 181 -27.50 -4.50 -16.41
CA ASN A 181 -28.01 -3.30 -17.07
C ASN A 181 -26.98 -2.75 -18.07
N PRO A 182 -26.89 -3.34 -19.28
CA PRO A 182 -25.90 -2.94 -20.28
C PRO A 182 -26.05 -1.50 -20.77
N ASP A 183 -27.21 -0.87 -20.65
CA ASP A 183 -27.44 0.52 -21.07
C ASP A 183 -27.22 1.54 -19.93
N GLY A 184 -26.82 1.05 -18.75
CA GLY A 184 -26.52 1.87 -17.59
C GLY A 184 -25.33 2.80 -17.81
N LYS A 185 -25.34 3.95 -17.11
CA LYS A 185 -24.24 4.92 -17.10
C LYS A 185 -23.19 4.48 -16.08
N TYR A 186 -22.04 4.03 -16.55
CA TYR A 186 -20.90 3.63 -15.72
C TYR A 186 -19.67 4.45 -16.10
N VAL A 187 -18.88 4.86 -15.10
CA VAL A 187 -17.55 5.43 -15.34
C VAL A 187 -16.62 4.29 -15.77
N PRO A 188 -15.99 4.34 -16.95
CA PRO A 188 -15.05 3.32 -17.38
C PRO A 188 -13.89 3.16 -16.40
N ARG A 189 -13.49 1.91 -16.10
CA ARG A 189 -12.40 1.62 -15.15
C ARG A 189 -11.42 0.60 -15.71
N THR A 190 -10.13 0.87 -15.54
CA THR A 190 -9.06 -0.12 -15.68
C THR A 190 -8.52 -0.44 -14.29
N VAL A 191 -8.85 -1.62 -13.78
CA VAL A 191 -8.40 -2.11 -12.48
C VAL A 191 -7.10 -2.89 -12.64
N MET A 192 -6.02 -2.41 -12.01
CA MET A 192 -4.69 -2.99 -12.08
C MET A 192 -4.28 -3.53 -10.72
N ILE A 193 -4.05 -4.85 -10.61
CA ILE A 193 -3.56 -5.49 -9.39
C ILE A 193 -2.14 -5.98 -9.65
N GLY A 194 -1.19 -5.62 -8.78
CA GLY A 194 0.21 -6.01 -8.96
C GLY A 194 0.88 -6.46 -7.67
N GLY A 195 1.78 -7.44 -7.78
CA GLY A 195 2.63 -7.86 -6.67
C GLY A 195 3.09 -9.31 -6.76
N LYS A 196 4.00 -9.69 -5.86
CA LYS A 196 4.54 -11.05 -5.75
C LYS A 196 3.95 -11.77 -4.53
N ALA A 197 3.77 -13.09 -4.64
CA ALA A 197 3.44 -13.99 -3.54
C ALA A 197 4.68 -14.80 -3.15
N ALA A 198 4.83 -15.14 -1.86
CA ALA A 198 5.88 -16.05 -1.43
C ALA A 198 5.65 -17.45 -2.04
N PRO A 199 6.70 -18.19 -2.44
CA PRO A 199 6.55 -19.47 -3.15
C PRO A 199 5.69 -20.50 -2.43
N GLY A 200 5.84 -20.62 -1.10
CA GLY A 200 5.05 -21.53 -0.25
C GLY A 200 3.67 -21.00 0.15
N TYR A 201 3.33 -19.75 -0.18
CA TYR A 201 2.06 -19.15 0.23
C TYR A 201 0.94 -19.50 -0.77
N HIS A 202 0.39 -20.70 -0.60
CA HIS A 202 -0.60 -21.28 -1.51
C HIS A 202 -1.84 -20.40 -1.72
N ILE A 203 -2.42 -19.83 -0.65
CA ILE A 203 -3.60 -18.95 -0.75
C ILE A 203 -3.29 -17.69 -1.55
N ALA A 204 -2.15 -17.03 -1.30
CA ALA A 204 -1.75 -15.86 -2.07
C ALA A 204 -1.60 -16.16 -3.58
N LYS A 205 -1.06 -17.34 -3.93
CA LYS A 205 -0.99 -17.80 -5.33
C LYS A 205 -2.37 -18.07 -5.92
N LYS A 206 -3.30 -18.64 -5.16
CA LYS A 206 -4.71 -18.79 -5.58
C LYS A 206 -5.39 -17.46 -5.84
N ILE A 207 -5.11 -16.43 -5.04
CA ILE A 207 -5.62 -15.07 -5.30
C ILE A 207 -5.07 -14.51 -6.61
N ILE A 208 -3.78 -14.68 -6.91
CA ILE A 208 -3.21 -14.29 -8.21
C ILE A 208 -3.95 -15.02 -9.35
N LYS A 209 -4.14 -16.34 -9.22
CA LYS A 209 -4.87 -17.13 -10.22
C LYS A 209 -6.31 -16.66 -10.39
N LEU A 210 -7.00 -16.32 -9.31
CA LEU A 210 -8.35 -15.78 -9.33
C LEU A 210 -8.40 -14.44 -10.09
N VAL A 211 -7.50 -13.49 -9.80
CA VAL A 211 -7.44 -12.20 -10.50
C VAL A 211 -7.29 -12.41 -12.01
N ASN A 212 -6.36 -13.28 -12.41
CA ASN A 212 -6.12 -13.56 -13.83
C ASN A 212 -7.30 -14.25 -14.51
N ASN A 213 -7.98 -15.18 -13.83
CA ASN A 213 -9.16 -15.84 -14.36
C ASN A 213 -10.33 -14.85 -14.54
N VAL A 214 -10.56 -13.98 -13.55
CA VAL A 214 -11.57 -12.91 -13.64
C VAL A 214 -11.22 -11.95 -14.77
N ALA A 215 -9.96 -11.55 -14.90
CA ALA A 215 -9.50 -10.71 -15.99
C ALA A 215 -9.76 -11.32 -17.36
N LYS A 216 -9.53 -12.64 -17.52
CA LYS A 216 -9.81 -13.33 -18.77
C LYS A 216 -11.30 -13.28 -19.15
N VAL A 217 -12.21 -13.41 -18.19
CA VAL A 217 -13.65 -13.32 -18.47
C VAL A 217 -14.05 -11.88 -18.79
N VAL A 218 -13.70 -10.94 -17.91
CA VAL A 218 -14.09 -9.53 -18.05
C VAL A 218 -13.55 -8.92 -19.36
N ASN A 219 -12.27 -9.13 -19.66
CA ASN A 219 -11.62 -8.48 -20.79
C ASN A 219 -12.02 -9.02 -22.17
N ASN A 220 -12.68 -10.18 -22.22
CA ASN A 220 -13.14 -10.81 -23.47
C ASN A 220 -14.67 -10.79 -23.62
N ASP A 221 -15.41 -10.17 -22.69
CA ASP A 221 -16.86 -10.06 -22.77
C ASP A 221 -17.25 -8.83 -23.61
N PRO A 222 -17.83 -9.02 -24.81
CA PRO A 222 -18.17 -7.91 -25.70
C PRO A 222 -19.26 -7.01 -25.12
N VAL A 223 -20.10 -7.52 -24.20
CA VAL A 223 -21.08 -6.68 -23.51
C VAL A 223 -20.37 -5.68 -22.61
N ILE A 224 -19.25 -6.04 -22.00
CA ILE A 224 -18.51 -5.11 -21.13
C ILE A 224 -17.82 -4.01 -21.95
N GLY A 225 -17.17 -4.39 -23.06
CA GLY A 225 -16.39 -3.48 -23.90
C GLY A 225 -15.32 -2.74 -23.10
N ASP A 226 -15.14 -1.44 -23.33
CA ASP A 226 -14.12 -0.62 -22.66
C ASP A 226 -14.54 -0.10 -21.27
N ARG A 227 -15.69 -0.52 -20.74
CA ARG A 227 -16.23 -0.01 -19.47
C ARG A 227 -15.53 -0.60 -18.25
N LEU A 228 -15.04 -1.82 -18.35
CA LEU A 228 -14.27 -2.47 -17.29
C LEU A 228 -13.15 -3.32 -17.90
N LYS A 229 -11.92 -2.98 -17.53
CA LYS A 229 -10.72 -3.74 -17.87
C LYS A 229 -10.03 -4.16 -16.58
N VAL A 230 -9.51 -5.39 -16.54
CA VAL A 230 -8.76 -5.91 -15.39
C VAL A 230 -7.39 -6.37 -15.87
N VAL A 231 -6.33 -5.89 -15.23
CA VAL A 231 -4.94 -6.23 -15.57
C VAL A 231 -4.22 -6.70 -14.32
N PHE A 232 -3.55 -7.85 -14.41
CA PHE A 232 -2.55 -8.22 -13.41
C PHE A 232 -1.18 -7.71 -13.88
N LEU A 233 -0.54 -6.85 -13.09
CA LEU A 233 0.77 -6.28 -13.44
C LEU A 233 1.87 -7.30 -13.15
N GLU A 234 2.43 -7.86 -14.22
CA GLU A 234 3.59 -8.74 -14.18
C GLU A 234 4.91 -7.98 -13.99
N ASN A 235 5.97 -8.71 -13.67
CA ASN A 235 7.33 -8.20 -13.48
C ASN A 235 8.23 -8.67 -14.61
#